data_AF-A0A7W1YXC4-F1
#
_entry.id   AF-A0A7W1YXC4-F1
#
_cell.length_a   1.000
_cell.length_b   1.000
_cell.length_c   1.000
_cell.angle_alpha   90.00
_cell.angle_beta   90.00
_cell.angle_gamma   90.00
#
_symmetry.space_group_name_H-M   'P 1'
#
loop_
_entity.id
_entity.type
_entity.pdbx_description
1 polymer ?
#
loop_
_entity_poly.entity_id
_entity_poly.type
_entity_poly.pdbx_seq_one_letter_code
_entity_poly.pdbx_strand_id
1 'polypeptide(L)' 'MQFLATISRANSIGLRAFFVLLLLLVLSAGVYAIRNRKTFFDHKADSMDSAASANLRMWMIILVWVHAVVLTALMIYEV' A
#
# COMPACT_ATOMS: atom_id res chain seq x y z
N MET A 1 12.34 1.03 -37.30
CA MET A 1 12.63 0.60 -35.92
C MET A 1 12.50 1.72 -34.86
N GLN A 2 12.67 3.01 -35.18
CA GLN A 2 12.55 4.11 -34.20
C GLN A 2 11.12 4.36 -33.66
N PHE A 3 10.07 4.10 -34.44
CA PHE A 3 8.68 4.28 -34.01
C PHE A 3 8.26 3.28 -32.92
N LEU A 4 8.68 2.01 -33.04
CA LEU A 4 8.43 0.96 -32.04
C LEU A 4 9.16 1.24 -30.71
N ALA A 5 10.39 1.75 -30.78
CA ALA A 5 11.14 2.16 -29.59
C ALA A 5 10.50 3.36 -28.87
N THR A 6 9.85 4.25 -29.61
CA THR A 6 9.13 5.40 -29.04
C THR A 6 7.84 4.97 -28.35
N ILE A 7 7.07 4.05 -28.94
CA ILE A 7 5.88 3.46 -28.30
C ILE A 7 6.26 2.68 -27.04
N SER A 8 7.33 1.88 -27.09
CA SER A 8 7.83 1.13 -25.92
C SER A 8 8.24 2.06 -24.76
N ARG A 9 8.96 3.16 -25.06
CA ARG A 9 9.34 4.18 -24.05
C ARG A 9 8.15 5.01 -23.55
N ALA A 10 7.18 5.31 -24.41
CA ALA A 10 5.96 6.01 -24.00
C ALA A 10 5.08 5.14 -23.09
N ASN A 11 5.04 3.83 -23.35
CA ASN A 11 4.30 2.86 -22.54
C ASN A 11 4.92 2.71 -21.14
N SER A 12 6.25 2.73 -21.02
CA SER A 12 6.92 2.68 -19.72
C SER A 12 6.72 3.95 -18.89
N ILE A 13 6.73 5.13 -19.52
CA ILE A 13 6.48 6.41 -18.83
C ILE A 13 5.07 6.49 -18.25
N GLY A 14 4.05 6.09 -19.03
CA GLY A 14 2.66 6.09 -18.55
C GLY A 14 2.45 5.10 -17.40
N LEU A 15 3.02 3.91 -17.51
CA LEU A 15 2.91 2.88 -16.50
C LEU A 15 3.66 3.26 -15.20
N ARG A 16 4.82 3.90 -15.32
CA ARG A 16 5.57 4.44 -14.18
C ARG A 16 4.79 5.54 -13.45
N ALA A 17 4.14 6.45 -14.19
CA ALA A 17 3.28 7.47 -13.60
C ALA A 17 2.08 6.86 -12.86
N PHE A 18 1.46 5.81 -13.43
CA PHE A 18 0.39 5.07 -12.76
C PHE A 18 0.87 4.45 -11.44
N PHE A 19 2.01 3.77 -11.43
CA PHE A 19 2.54 3.17 -10.19
C PHE A 19 2.95 4.22 -9.14
N VAL A 20 3.45 5.39 -9.55
CA VAL A 20 3.72 6.52 -8.63
C VAL A 20 2.43 7.01 -7.98
N LEU A 21 1.34 7.18 -8.75
CA LEU A 21 0.04 7.55 -8.20
C LEU A 21 -0.50 6.47 -7.26
N LEU A 22 -0.36 5.19 -7.65
CA LEU A 22 -0.74 4.05 -6.81
C LEU A 22 0.03 4.06 -5.48
N LEU A 23 1.34 4.32 -5.51
CA LEU A 23 2.18 4.40 -4.33
C LEU A 23 1.70 5.50 -3.37
N LEU A 24 1.40 6.69 -3.89
CA LEU A 24 0.85 7.79 -3.07
C LEU A 24 -0.49 7.42 -2.44
N LEU A 25 -1.35 6.71 -3.18
CA LEU A 25 -2.63 6.24 -2.68
C LEU A 25 -2.45 5.19 -1.57
N VAL A 26 -1.54 4.23 -1.75
CA VAL A 26 -1.23 3.23 -0.72
C VAL A 26 -0.62 3.87 0.52
N LEU A 27 0.31 4.82 0.36
CA LEU A 27 0.91 5.55 1.48
C LEU A 27 -0.14 6.34 2.27
N SER A 28 -1.00 7.09 1.57
CA SER A 28 -2.07 7.85 2.21
C SER A 28 -3.09 6.94 2.90
N ALA A 29 -3.44 5.79 2.32
CA ALA A 29 -4.32 4.80 2.92
C ALA A 29 -3.75 4.23 4.23
N GLY A 30 -2.46 3.89 4.27
CA GLY A 30 -1.84 3.39 5.50
C GLY A 30 -1.70 4.46 6.57
N VAL A 31 -1.32 5.70 6.20
CA VAL A 31 -1.31 6.82 7.14
C VAL A 31 -2.70 7.07 7.72
N TYR A 32 -3.75 7.01 6.88
CA TYR A 32 -5.13 7.13 7.31
C TYR A 32 -5.53 5.99 8.27
N ALA A 33 -5.15 4.75 7.98
CA ALA A 33 -5.42 3.60 8.84
C ALA A 33 -4.72 3.73 10.21
N ILE A 34 -3.46 4.16 10.25
CA ILE A 34 -2.70 4.38 11.50
C ILE A 34 -3.29 5.54 12.31
N ARG A 35 -3.71 6.62 11.64
CA ARG A 35 -4.35 7.77 12.29
C ARG A 35 -5.69 7.39 12.92
N ASN A 36 -6.47 6.57 12.24
CA ASN A 36 -7.77 6.07 12.71
C ASN A 36 -7.67 4.70 13.37
N ARG A 37 -6.48 4.32 13.86
CA ARG A 37 -6.23 2.97 14.41
C ARG A 37 -7.20 2.60 15.52
N LYS A 38 -7.62 3.56 16.33
CA LYS A 38 -8.60 3.33 17.40
C LYS A 38 -9.94 2.92 16.82
N THR A 39 -10.43 3.61 15.79
CA THR A 39 -11.69 3.24 15.13
C THR A 39 -11.67 1.84 14.50
N PHE A 40 -10.54 1.45 13.90
CA PHE A 40 -10.42 0.18 13.18
C PHE A 40 -10.02 -1.01 14.04
N PHE A 41 -9.25 -0.78 15.10
CA PHE A 41 -8.61 -1.82 15.90
C PHE A 41 -8.91 -1.71 17.39
N ASP A 42 -9.85 -0.84 17.80
CA ASP A 42 -10.21 -0.78 19.21
C ASP A 42 -10.68 -2.12 19.71
N HIS A 43 -10.39 -2.32 20.98
CA HIS A 43 -10.89 -3.45 21.71
C HIS A 43 -12.38 -3.21 22.01
N LYS A 44 -13.27 -3.97 21.37
CA LYS A 44 -14.68 -3.92 21.75
C LYS A 44 -14.83 -4.69 23.06
N ALA A 45 -15.35 -4.01 24.10
CA ALA A 45 -15.56 -4.58 25.43
C ALA A 45 -16.45 -5.84 25.45
N ASP A 46 -17.16 -6.11 24.36
CA ASP A 46 -18.08 -7.25 24.16
C ASP A 46 -17.45 -8.41 23.35
N SER A 47 -16.19 -8.28 22.94
CA SER A 47 -15.47 -9.35 22.25
C SER A 47 -14.59 -10.12 23.23
N MET A 48 -14.68 -11.46 23.21
CA MET A 48 -13.78 -12.38 23.92
C MET A 48 -12.32 -12.32 23.43
N ASP A 49 -12.01 -11.34 22.59
CA ASP A 49 -10.67 -11.03 22.18
C ASP A 49 -9.87 -10.55 23.40
N SER A 50 -8.57 -10.81 23.41
CA SER A 50 -7.67 -10.18 24.38
C SER A 50 -7.10 -8.90 23.76
N ALA A 51 -6.61 -7.97 24.58
CA ALA A 51 -5.90 -6.79 24.07
C ALA A 51 -4.72 -7.18 23.14
N ALA A 52 -4.13 -8.36 23.33
CA ALA A 52 -3.08 -8.91 22.48
C ALA A 52 -3.57 -9.29 21.08
N SER A 53 -4.76 -9.89 20.94
CA SER A 53 -5.29 -10.27 19.62
C SER A 53 -5.70 -9.06 18.79
N ALA A 54 -6.22 -7.99 19.42
CA ALA A 54 -6.48 -6.72 18.74
C ALA A 54 -5.20 -6.07 18.20
N ASN A 55 -4.10 -6.12 18.97
CA ASN A 55 -2.80 -5.61 18.55
C ASN A 55 -2.24 -6.42 17.36
N LEU A 56 -2.37 -7.76 17.40
CA LEU A 56 -1.95 -8.64 16.29
C LEU A 56 -2.66 -8.31 14.98
N ARG A 57 -3.96 -7.98 14.99
CA ARG A 57 -4.68 -7.54 13.80
C ARG A 57 -4.11 -6.24 13.22
N MET A 58 -3.78 -5.29 14.09
CA MET A 58 -3.16 -4.04 13.66
C MET A 58 -1.80 -4.30 13.00
N TRP A 59 -0.95 -5.13 13.62
CA TRP A 59 0.35 -5.50 13.06
C TRP A 59 0.25 -6.25 11.74
N MET A 60 -0.72 -7.16 11.58
CA MET A 60 -0.97 -7.83 10.30
C MET A 60 -1.27 -6.83 9.18
N ILE A 61 -2.13 -5.84 9.44
CA ILE A 61 -2.48 -4.83 8.44
C ILE A 61 -1.28 -3.92 8.14
N ILE A 62 -0.48 -3.56 9.14
CA ILE A 62 0.76 -2.82 8.93
C ILE A 62 1.75 -3.62 8.07
N LEU A 63 1.91 -4.92 8.32
CA LEU A 63 2.80 -5.77 7.54
C LEU A 63 2.35 -5.87 6.08
N VAL A 64 1.06 -6.10 5.83
CA VAL A 64 0.50 -6.12 4.48
C VAL A 64 0.67 -4.77 3.79
N TRP A 65 0.46 -3.67 4.52
CA TRP A 65 0.65 -2.32 3.99
C TRP A 65 2.10 -2.04 3.59
N VAL A 66 3.07 -2.38 4.44
CA VAL A 66 4.50 -2.27 4.11
C VAL A 66 4.83 -3.12 2.89
N HIS A 67 4.30 -4.34 2.81
CA HIS A 67 4.50 -5.21 1.66
C HIS A 67 3.96 -4.59 0.36
N ALA A 68 2.77 -4.00 0.41
CA ALA A 68 2.17 -3.30 -0.74
C ALA A 68 3.01 -2.09 -1.19
N VAL A 69 3.56 -1.32 -0.25
CA VAL A 69 4.47 -0.20 -0.53
C VAL A 69 5.74 -0.69 -1.23
N VAL A 70 6.37 -1.75 -0.72
CA VAL A 70 7.60 -2.32 -1.30
C VAL A 70 7.34 -2.85 -2.71
N LEU A 71 6.28 -3.63 -2.91
CA LEU A 71 5.92 -4.15 -4.24
C LEU A 71 5.66 -3.02 -5.24
N THR A 72 4.94 -1.98 -4.81
CA THR A 72 4.66 -0.83 -5.69
C THR A 72 5.94 -0.07 -6.02
N ALA A 73 6.84 0.11 -5.06
CA ALA A 73 8.14 0.74 -5.28
C ALA A 73 9.04 -0.06 -6.24
N LEU A 74 9.04 -1.39 -6.13
CA LEU A 74 9.76 -2.27 -7.06
C LEU A 74 9.19 -2.15 -8.48
N MET A 75 7.87 -2.12 -8.63
CA MET A 75 7.24 -1.95 -9.94
C MET A 75 7.59 -0.60 -10.60
N ILE A 76 7.78 0.47 -9.82
CA ILE A 76 8.25 1.77 -10.33
C ILE A 76 9.70 1.71 -10.82
N TYR A 77 10.51 0.82 -10.26
CA TYR A 77 11.92 0.63 -10.63
C TYR A 77 12.08 -0.25 -11.88
N GLU A 78 11.29 -1.32 -11.98
CA GLU A 78 11.32 -2.28 -13.09
C GLU A 78 10.70 -1.73 -14.39
N VAL A 79 9.76 -0.79 -14.28
CA VAL A 79 9.05 -0.17 -15.42
C VAL A 79 9.74 1.10 -15.91
#